data_AF-A0A7C3FIL8-F1
#
_entry.id   AF-A0A7C3FIL8-F1
#
_cell.length_a   1.000
_cell.length_b   1.000
_cell.length_c   1.000
_cell.angle_alpha   90.00
_cell.angle_beta   90.00
_cell.angle_gamma   90.00
#
_symmetry.space_group_name_H-M   'P 1'
#
loop_
_entity.id
_entity.type
_entity.pdbx_description
1 polymer ?
#
loop_
_entity_poly.entity_id
_entity_poly.type
_entity_poly.pdbx_seq_one_letter_code
_entity_poly.pdbx_strand_id
1 'polypeptide(L)'
;MYGYISTYLLFLLAMVIITIGEMIIAPIAQALVASFAPEHMRGRYMAIHSFAWIIPIAIGPLGTGFIMDHYDPRLVWFIAGGIGVLDVLAFLVLHIKAGKKFEFKQNRHKKLEKQSVKAELSLE
;
A
#
# COMPACT_ATOMS: atom_id res chain seq x y z
N MET A 1 14.59 -14.35 9.33
CA MET A 1 14.35 -14.31 10.79
C MET A 1 13.69 -15.59 11.30
N TYR A 2 12.50 -15.95 10.79
CA TYR A 2 11.75 -17.14 11.25
C TYR A 2 12.42 -18.51 11.07
N GLY A 3 13.38 -18.65 10.14
CA GLY A 3 14.07 -19.92 9.89
C GLY A 3 15.42 -20.13 10.60
N TYR A 4 15.93 -19.16 11.37
CA TYR A 4 17.29 -19.23 11.94
C TYR A 4 17.39 -18.87 13.43
N ILE A 5 16.41 -18.14 13.99
CA ILE A 5 16.47 -17.68 15.38
C ILE A 5 15.22 -18.16 16.11
N SER A 6 15.38 -19.18 16.95
CA SER A 6 14.34 -19.82 17.77
C SER A 6 14.12 -19.11 19.12
N THR A 7 14.44 -17.82 19.21
CA THR A 7 14.24 -17.04 20.43
C THR A 7 12.80 -16.51 20.46
N TYR A 8 11.94 -17.17 21.23
CA TYR A 8 10.52 -16.80 21.43
C TYR A 8 10.30 -15.30 21.70
N LEU A 9 11.23 -14.67 22.41
CA LEU A 9 11.23 -13.23 22.70
C LEU A 9 11.31 -12.34 21.45
N LEU A 10 12.13 -12.69 20.46
CA LEU A 10 12.25 -11.93 19.21
C LEU A 10 11.00 -12.09 18.34
N PHE A 11 10.36 -13.26 18.40
CA PHE A 11 9.07 -13.48 17.75
C PHE A 11 7.98 -12.59 18.35
N LEU A 12 7.86 -12.54 19.68
CA LEU A 12 6.91 -11.67 20.36
C LEU A 12 7.14 -10.19 20.02
N LEU A 13 8.39 -9.73 20.01
CA LEU A 13 8.71 -8.37 19.59
C LEU A 13 8.30 -8.08 18.15
N ALA A 14 8.60 -8.99 17.22
CA ALA A 14 8.21 -8.85 15.82
C ALA A 14 6.68 -8.78 15.67
N MET A 15 5.93 -9.59 16.42
CA MET A 15 4.47 -9.56 16.44
C MET A 15 3.92 -8.24 17.00
N VAL A 16 4.51 -7.70 18.08
CA VAL A 16 4.09 -6.39 18.60
C VAL A 16 4.35 -5.29 17.58
N ILE A 17 5.52 -5.28 16.95
CA ILE A 17 5.88 -4.28 15.94
C ILE A 17 4.94 -4.35 14.74
N ILE A 18 4.67 -5.55 14.21
CA ILE A 18 3.80 -5.71 13.03
C ILE A 18 2.36 -5.29 13.36
N THR A 19 1.84 -5.67 14.53
CA THR A 19 0.47 -5.31 14.94
C THR A 19 0.34 -3.80 15.14
N ILE A 20 1.30 -3.13 15.78
CA ILE A 20 1.26 -1.67 15.93
C ILE A 20 1.32 -0.99 14.56
N GLY A 21 2.21 -1.44 13.67
CA GLY A 21 2.28 -0.91 12.31
C GLY A 21 0.98 -1.08 11.54
N GLU A 22 0.35 -2.25 11.66
CA GLU A 22 -0.93 -2.57 11.02
C GLU A 22 -2.07 -1.70 11.57
N MET A 23 -2.15 -1.49 12.89
CA MET A 23 -3.15 -0.63 13.52
C MET A 23 -3.05 0.83 13.07
N ILE A 24 -1.86 1.30 12.69
CA ILE A 24 -1.68 2.64 12.13
C ILE A 24 -2.12 2.68 10.66
N ILE A 25 -1.73 1.67 9.87
CA ILE A 25 -1.97 1.65 8.42
C ILE A 25 -3.45 1.40 8.09
N ALA A 26 -4.13 0.53 8.84
CA ALA A 26 -5.52 0.14 8.58
C ALA A 26 -6.50 1.34 8.50
N PRO A 27 -6.59 2.25 9.51
CA PRO A 27 -7.51 3.39 9.43
C PRO A 27 -7.10 4.42 8.37
N ILE A 28 -5.78 4.60 8.14
CA ILE A 28 -5.28 5.52 7.10
C ILE A 28 -5.69 5.04 5.72
N ALA A 29 -5.54 3.75 5.42
CA ALA A 29 -5.94 3.18 4.15
C ALA A 29 -7.44 3.34 3.89
N GLN A 30 -8.27 3.06 4.90
CA GLN A 30 -9.73 3.23 4.84
C GLN A 30 -10.14 4.69 4.60
N ALA A 31 -9.55 5.62 5.35
CA ALA A 31 -9.80 7.06 5.20
C ALA A 31 -9.39 7.57 3.80
N LEU A 32 -8.26 7.09 3.28
CA LEU A 32 -7.77 7.46 1.96
C LEU A 32 -8.74 7.00 0.86
N VAL A 33 -9.22 5.76 0.91
CA VAL A 33 -10.24 5.24 -0.02
C VAL A 33 -11.54 6.05 0.07
N ALA A 34 -11.98 6.39 1.29
CA ALA A 34 -13.17 7.22 1.50
C ALA A 34 -13.02 8.63 0.89
N SER A 35 -11.84 9.22 1.02
CA SER A 35 -11.53 10.57 0.51
C SER A 35 -11.50 10.64 -1.02
N PHE A 36 -11.03 9.57 -1.68
CA PHE A 36 -11.01 9.48 -3.14
C PHE A 36 -12.37 9.10 -3.75
N ALA A 37 -13.30 8.58 -2.95
CA ALA A 37 -14.57 8.08 -3.45
C ALA A 37 -15.63 9.21 -3.57
N PRO A 38 -16.18 9.44 -4.79
CA PRO A 38 -17.32 10.34 -4.99
C PRO A 38 -18.53 9.90 -4.16
N GLU A 39 -19.36 10.82 -3.67
CA GLU A 39 -20.49 10.52 -2.75
C GLU A 39 -21.42 9.41 -3.25
N HIS A 40 -21.67 9.36 -4.55
CA HIS A 40 -22.54 8.37 -5.20
C HIS A 40 -21.90 6.98 -5.39
N MET A 41 -20.58 6.83 -5.15
CA MET A 41 -19.82 5.60 -5.43
C MET A 41 -19.00 5.09 -4.24
N ARG A 42 -19.12 5.72 -3.06
CA ARG A 42 -18.38 5.33 -1.83
C ARG A 42 -18.47 3.84 -1.52
N GLY A 43 -19.65 3.25 -1.65
CA GLY A 43 -19.85 1.81 -1.44
C GLY A 43 -19.05 0.92 -2.39
N ARG A 44 -18.90 1.31 -3.67
CA ARG A 44 -18.12 0.54 -4.66
C ARG A 44 -16.62 0.63 -4.39
N TYR A 45 -16.12 1.80 -4.01
CA TYR A 45 -14.70 1.99 -3.67
C TYR A 45 -14.32 1.21 -2.40
N MET A 46 -15.19 1.22 -1.39
CA MET A 46 -15.01 0.40 -0.19
C MET A 46 -15.05 -1.09 -0.48
N ALA A 47 -15.95 -1.55 -1.35
CA ALA A 47 -16.01 -2.97 -1.74
C ALA A 47 -14.72 -3.44 -2.43
N ILE A 48 -14.13 -2.63 -3.32
CA ILE A 48 -12.83 -2.96 -3.95
C ILE A 48 -11.72 -3.06 -2.91
N HIS A 49 -11.69 -2.14 -1.94
CA HIS A 49 -10.72 -2.21 -0.85
C HIS A 49 -10.88 -3.48 0.00
N SER A 50 -12.11 -3.89 0.30
CA SER A 50 -12.37 -5.16 0.99
C SER A 50 -11.91 -6.37 0.20
N PHE A 51 -12.08 -6.40 -1.13
CA PHE A 51 -11.57 -7.49 -1.96
C PHE A 51 -10.04 -7.58 -1.96
N ALA A 52 -9.36 -6.44 -1.93
CA ALA A 52 -7.91 -6.40 -1.79
C ALA A 52 -7.42 -7.07 -0.50
N TRP A 53 -8.25 -7.14 0.54
CA TRP A 53 -7.94 -7.80 1.81
C TRP A 53 -8.37 -9.29 1.83
N ILE A 54 -9.55 -9.59 1.31
CA ILE A 54 -10.13 -10.94 1.36
C ILE A 54 -9.44 -11.91 0.40
N ILE A 55 -9.09 -11.46 -0.82
CA ILE A 55 -8.50 -12.35 -1.84
C ILE A 55 -7.15 -12.94 -1.36
N PRO A 56 -6.21 -12.15 -0.83
CA PRO A 56 -4.96 -12.69 -0.30
C PRO A 56 -5.17 -13.63 0.89
N ILE A 57 -6.12 -13.34 1.78
CA ILE A 57 -6.42 -14.20 2.94
C ILE A 57 -7.02 -15.53 2.51
N ALA A 58 -7.82 -15.55 1.45
CA ALA A 58 -8.40 -16.79 0.93
C ALA A 58 -7.35 -17.65 0.20
N ILE A 59 -6.52 -17.03 -0.65
CA ILE A 59 -5.59 -17.75 -1.52
C ILE A 59 -4.28 -18.09 -0.79
N GLY A 60 -3.84 -17.22 0.13
CA GLY A 60 -2.56 -17.34 0.84
C GLY A 60 -2.40 -18.69 1.54
N PRO A 61 -3.28 -19.08 2.48
CA PRO A 61 -3.20 -20.34 3.22
C PRO A 61 -3.26 -21.57 2.31
N LEU A 62 -4.07 -21.53 1.24
CA LEU A 62 -4.17 -22.62 0.28
C LEU A 62 -2.84 -22.81 -0.46
N GLY A 63 -2.24 -21.72 -0.94
CA GLY A 63 -0.94 -21.76 -1.62
C GLY A 63 0.19 -22.18 -0.69
N THR A 64 0.27 -21.61 0.52
CA THR A 64 1.32 -21.93 1.48
C THR A 64 1.17 -23.33 2.06
N GLY A 65 -0.06 -23.79 2.32
CA GLY A 65 -0.35 -25.14 2.80
C GLY A 65 0.04 -26.19 1.77
N PHE A 66 -0.34 -26.01 0.51
CA PHE A 66 0.05 -26.92 -0.56
C PHE A 66 1.58 -27.07 -0.69
N ILE A 67 2.32 -25.96 -0.58
CA ILE A 67 3.79 -25.96 -0.63
C ILE A 67 4.38 -26.64 0.62
N MET A 68 3.82 -26.39 1.81
CA MET A 68 4.28 -27.02 3.04
C MET A 68 4.06 -28.53 3.06
N ASP A 69 2.97 -29.02 2.46
CA ASP A 69 2.61 -30.44 2.49
C ASP A 69 3.37 -31.28 1.44
N HIS A 70 3.75 -30.68 0.30
CA HIS A 70 4.36 -31.41 -0.83
C HIS A 70 5.82 -31.06 -1.12
N TYR A 71 6.35 -29.96 -0.59
CA TYR A 71 7.69 -29.44 -0.90
C TYR A 71 8.47 -29.02 0.36
N ASP A 72 9.74 -28.58 0.19
CA ASP A 72 10.55 -28.09 1.33
C ASP A 72 9.90 -26.82 1.93
N PRO A 73 9.60 -26.79 3.24
CA PRO A 73 8.96 -25.66 3.92
C PRO A 73 9.73 -24.33 3.80
N ARG A 74 11.03 -24.36 3.49
CA ARG A 74 11.84 -23.16 3.26
C ARG A 74 11.40 -22.39 2.02
N LEU A 75 10.79 -23.05 1.03
CA LEU A 75 10.33 -22.40 -0.20
C LEU A 75 9.25 -21.36 0.05
N VAL A 76 8.36 -21.58 1.03
CA VAL A 76 7.35 -20.59 1.43
C VAL A 76 8.00 -19.28 1.84
N TRP A 77 9.09 -19.35 2.60
CA TRP A 77 9.80 -18.17 3.07
C TRP A 77 10.56 -17.45 1.95
N PHE A 78 11.13 -18.18 1.00
CA PHE A 78 11.76 -17.58 -0.19
C PHE A 78 10.74 -16.90 -1.10
N ILE A 79 9.58 -17.54 -1.33
CA ILE A 79 8.49 -16.97 -2.13
C ILE A 79 7.93 -15.73 -1.45
N ALA A 80 7.65 -15.79 -0.14
CA ALA A 80 7.17 -14.64 0.63
C ALA A 80 8.18 -13.49 0.62
N GLY A 81 9.48 -13.79 0.81
CA GLY A 81 10.55 -12.80 0.71
C GLY A 81 10.64 -12.19 -0.70
N GLY A 82 10.53 -13.00 -1.74
CA GLY A 82 10.54 -12.56 -3.13
C GLY A 82 9.37 -11.63 -3.46
N ILE A 83 8.16 -11.98 -3.04
CA ILE A 83 6.97 -11.13 -3.17
C ILE A 83 7.17 -9.81 -2.41
N GLY A 84 7.71 -9.84 -1.20
CA GLY A 84 8.01 -8.63 -0.42
C GLY A 84 8.99 -7.69 -1.13
N VAL A 85 10.05 -8.23 -1.75
CA VAL A 85 10.98 -7.43 -2.56
C VAL A 85 10.29 -6.83 -3.78
N LEU A 86 9.45 -7.61 -4.47
CA LEU A 86 8.66 -7.12 -5.60
C LEU A 86 7.72 -5.98 -5.18
N ASP A 87 7.10 -6.08 -4.01
CA ASP A 87 6.21 -5.06 -3.45
C ASP A 87 6.97 -3.76 -3.17
N VAL A 88 8.15 -3.85 -2.55
CA VAL A 88 9.03 -2.69 -2.33
C VAL A 88 9.42 -2.04 -3.65
N LEU A 89 9.80 -2.84 -4.66
CA LEU A 89 10.14 -2.31 -5.99
C LEU A 89 8.94 -1.64 -6.67
N ALA A 90 7.75 -2.26 -6.60
CA ALA A 90 6.53 -1.71 -7.15
C ALA A 90 6.18 -0.37 -6.49
N PHE A 91 6.25 -0.30 -5.16
CA PHE A 91 6.00 0.93 -4.41
C PHE A 91 7.03 2.02 -4.75
N LEU A 92 8.30 1.66 -4.91
CA LEU A 92 9.37 2.59 -5.23
C LEU A 92 9.22 3.15 -6.66
N VAL A 93 8.85 2.30 -7.63
CA VAL A 93 8.50 2.73 -9.00
C VAL A 93 7.29 3.66 -8.98
N LEU A 94 6.26 3.31 -8.20
CA LEU A 94 5.07 4.13 -8.06
C LEU A 94 5.39 5.48 -7.42
N HIS A 95 6.24 5.52 -6.39
CA HIS A 95 6.71 6.75 -5.75
C HIS A 95 7.45 7.66 -6.73
N ILE A 96 8.38 7.14 -7.53
CA ILE A 96 9.10 7.91 -8.55
C ILE A 96 8.15 8.47 -9.61
N LYS A 97 7.18 7.66 -10.08
CA LYS A 97 6.24 8.06 -11.12
C LYS A 97 5.16 9.01 -10.61
N ALA A 98 4.71 8.83 -9.36
CA ALA A 98 3.74 9.69 -8.69
C ALA A 98 4.34 11.04 -8.32
N GLY A 99 5.59 11.08 -7.82
CA GLY A 99 6.30 12.33 -7.52
C GLY A 99 6.29 13.29 -8.71
N LYS A 100 6.63 12.78 -9.91
CA LYS A 100 6.59 13.56 -11.16
C LYS A 100 5.19 14.08 -11.51
N LYS A 101 4.13 13.32 -11.18
CA LYS A 101 2.74 13.68 -11.49
C LYS A 101 2.18 14.71 -10.52
N PHE A 102 2.54 14.64 -9.24
CA PHE A 102 2.16 15.63 -8.23
C PHE A 102 2.90 16.96 -8.43
N GLU A 103 4.19 16.93 -8.74
CA GLU A 103 4.99 18.12 -9.05
C GLU A 103 4.47 18.84 -10.31
N PHE A 104 4.08 18.08 -11.33
CA PHE A 104 3.45 18.63 -12.54
C PHE A 104 2.08 19.28 -12.27
N LYS A 105 1.23 18.64 -11.45
CA LYS A 105 -0.11 19.18 -11.13
C LYS A 105 -0.01 20.43 -10.26
N GLN A 106 0.91 20.47 -9.29
CA GLN A 106 1.13 21.63 -8.43
C GLN A 106 1.73 22.82 -9.18
N ASN A 107 2.72 22.59 -10.04
CA ASN A 107 3.30 23.65 -10.88
C ASN A 107 2.29 24.22 -11.88
N ARG A 108 1.40 23.39 -12.43
CA ARG A 108 0.32 23.86 -13.30
C ARG A 108 -0.71 24.71 -12.54
N HIS A 109 -1.08 24.33 -11.31
CA HIS A 109 -2.00 25.12 -10.47
C HIS A 109 -1.40 26.49 -10.12
N LYS A 110 -0.14 26.53 -9.65
CA LYS A 110 0.58 27.78 -9.37
C LYS A 110 0.73 28.67 -10.60
N LYS A 111 0.90 28.07 -11.78
CA LYS A 111 1.03 28.81 -13.05
C LYS A 111 -0.30 29.46 -13.45
N LEU A 112 -1.41 28.75 -13.31
CA LEU A 112 -2.75 29.26 -13.61
C LEU A 112 -3.15 30.39 -12.65
N GLU A 113 -2.86 30.24 -11.37
CA GLU A 113 -3.11 31.27 -10.35
C GLU A 113 -2.31 32.55 -10.61
N LYS A 114 -1.01 32.43 -10.94
CA LYS A 114 -0.23 33.60 -11.38
C LYS A 114 -0.77 34.25 -12.65
N GLN A 115 -1.38 33.48 -13.55
CA GLN A 115 -1.93 33.98 -14.81
C GLN A 115 -3.25 34.71 -14.60
N SER A 116 -4.13 34.22 -13.72
CA SER A 116 -5.38 34.90 -13.37
C SER A 116 -5.11 36.22 -12.68
N VAL A 117 -4.22 36.25 -11.67
CA VAL A 117 -3.87 37.48 -10.95
C VAL A 117 -3.24 38.53 -11.87
N LYS A 118 -2.40 38.10 -12.83
CA LYS A 118 -1.80 39.02 -13.80
C LYS A 118 -2.82 39.55 -14.82
N ALA A 119 -3.82 38.76 -15.18
CA ALA A 119 -4.90 39.19 -16.07
C ALA A 119 -5.81 40.22 -15.39
N GLU A 120 -6.14 40.01 -14.11
CA GLU A 120 -6.92 40.97 -13.30
C GLU A 120 -6.20 42.32 -13.19
N LEU A 121 -4.91 42.34 -12.87
CA LEU A 121 -4.11 43.58 -12.78
C LEU A 121 -3.92 44.33 -14.11
N SER A 122 -4.17 43.68 -15.25
CA SER A 122 -4.08 44.34 -16.57
C SER A 122 -5.40 44.96 -17.05
N LEU A 123 -6.48 44.69 -16.32
CA LEU A 123 -7.82 45.23 -16.58
C LEU A 123 -8.16 46.43 -15.69
N GLU A 124 -7.36 46.68 -14.64
CA GLU A 124 -7.36 47.90 -13.80
C GLU A 124 -6.40 48.96 -14.36
#